data_AF-A0A661NSS2-F1
#
_entry.id   AF-A0A661NSS2-F1
#
_cell.length_a   1.000
_cell.length_b   1.000
_cell.length_c   1.000
_cell.angle_alpha   90.00
_cell.angle_beta   90.00
_cell.angle_gamma   90.00
#
_symmetry.space_group_name_H-M   'P 1'
#
loop_
_entity.id
_entity.type
_entity.pdbx_description
1 polymer ?
#
loop_
_entity_poly.entity_id
_entity_poly.type
_entity_poly.pdbx_seq_one_letter_code
_entity_poly.pdbx_strand_id
1 'polypeptide(L)'
;MAEAQFDPGGFYQFDLQEGSVRTKDGARVLVLSDTALAPLVSAAVKSGDVGALIGLGSHLGTLAKASLGADPVATTPEGVLAHASSVVSLFGWGKLGFERWGEALALTVDGAPTFGDGGTAVGAFLTGLLSALGDQPADCVPVGERFLVVSPQAADQVRGWAAGGDDVPTIVGRMGVSS
;
A
#
# COMPACT_ATOMS: atom_id res chain seq x y z
N MET A 1 -18.47 -1.57 22.82
CA MET A 1 -18.32 -0.43 21.91
C MET A 1 -18.38 -1.00 20.51
N ALA A 2 -19.28 -0.52 19.65
CA ALA A 2 -19.37 -1.03 18.29
C ALA A 2 -18.13 -0.57 17.52
N GLU A 3 -17.34 -1.51 17.01
CA GLU A 3 -16.29 -1.25 16.02
C GLU A 3 -16.94 -0.47 14.88
N ALA A 4 -16.35 0.66 14.48
CA ALA A 4 -16.74 1.34 13.27
C ALA A 4 -16.38 0.42 12.10
N GLN A 5 -17.31 -0.46 11.74
CA GLN A 5 -17.14 -1.39 10.65
C GLN A 5 -17.11 -0.60 9.35
N PHE A 6 -16.01 -0.71 8.60
CA PHE A 6 -15.93 -0.17 7.25
C PHE A 6 -17.10 -0.70 6.43
N ASP A 7 -17.93 0.19 5.88
CA ASP A 7 -19.03 -0.16 4.98
C ASP A 7 -18.58 0.01 3.52
N PRO A 8 -18.15 -1.06 2.85
CA PRO A 8 -17.72 -1.00 1.44
C PRO A 8 -18.90 -0.79 0.49
N GLY A 9 -20.13 -1.18 0.89
CA GLY A 9 -21.29 -1.18 0.00
C GLY A 9 -21.80 0.22 -0.35
N GLY A 10 -21.57 1.19 0.53
CA GLY A 10 -21.96 2.59 0.34
C GLY A 10 -20.92 3.47 -0.36
N PHE A 11 -19.74 2.95 -0.71
CA PHE A 11 -18.63 3.80 -1.14
C PHE A 11 -18.78 4.34 -2.57
N TYR A 12 -19.31 3.54 -3.48
CA TYR A 12 -19.54 3.89 -4.88
C TYR A 12 -21.02 3.88 -5.23
N GLN A 13 -21.45 4.88 -6.01
CA GLN A 13 -22.75 4.91 -6.66
C GLN A 13 -22.56 4.72 -8.16
N PHE A 14 -23.20 3.69 -8.69
CA PHE A 14 -23.19 3.37 -10.12
C PHE A 14 -24.48 3.88 -10.76
N ASP A 15 -24.35 4.88 -11.62
CA ASP A 15 -25.42 5.35 -12.48
C ASP A 15 -25.23 4.74 -13.87
N LEU A 16 -25.95 3.64 -14.11
CA LEU A 16 -25.88 2.91 -15.37
C LEU A 16 -26.61 3.63 -16.51
N GLN A 17 -27.52 4.55 -16.21
CA GLN A 17 -28.24 5.32 -17.24
C GLN A 17 -27.34 6.39 -17.83
N GLU A 18 -26.58 7.08 -16.97
CA GLU A 18 -25.63 8.13 -17.38
C GLU A 18 -24.20 7.59 -17.61
N GLY A 19 -23.99 6.28 -17.43
CA GLY A 19 -22.68 5.64 -17.60
C GLY A 19 -21.61 6.22 -16.67
N SER A 20 -21.98 6.58 -15.44
CA SER A 20 -21.10 7.27 -14.50
C SER A 20 -20.98 6.54 -13.16
N VAL A 21 -19.79 6.60 -12.58
CA VAL A 21 -19.53 6.12 -11.21
C VAL A 21 -19.12 7.31 -10.37
N ARG A 22 -19.66 7.43 -9.16
CA ARG A 22 -19.31 8.49 -8.21
C ARG A 22 -18.99 7.91 -6.85
N THR A 23 -18.15 8.59 -6.07
CA THR A 23 -18.02 8.31 -4.64
C THR A 23 -19.27 8.81 -3.90
N LYS A 24 -19.45 8.36 -2.65
CA LYS A 24 -20.51 8.88 -1.75
C LYS A 24 -20.52 10.41 -1.61
N ASP A 25 -19.35 11.04 -1.74
CA ASP A 25 -19.17 12.50 -1.64
C ASP A 25 -19.34 13.20 -3.00
N GLY A 26 -19.73 12.46 -4.05
CA GLY A 26 -20.06 12.98 -5.38
C GLY A 26 -18.89 13.09 -6.35
N ALA A 27 -17.67 12.69 -5.98
CA ALA A 27 -16.52 12.74 -6.86
C ALA A 27 -16.64 11.71 -7.99
N ARG A 28 -16.33 12.08 -9.23
CA ARG A 28 -16.38 11.16 -10.38
C ARG A 28 -15.27 10.12 -10.29
N VAL A 29 -15.61 8.86 -10.57
CA VAL A 29 -14.71 7.71 -10.55
C VAL A 29 -14.59 7.14 -11.96
N LEU A 30 -13.37 6.79 -12.34
CA LEU A 30 -13.09 6.02 -13.55
C LEU A 30 -12.60 4.63 -13.13
N VAL A 31 -13.27 3.60 -13.63
CA VAL A 31 -12.86 2.21 -13.44
C VAL A 31 -12.03 1.81 -14.64
N LEU A 32 -10.75 1.50 -14.39
CA LEU A 32 -9.80 1.12 -15.41
C LEU A 32 -9.46 -0.36 -15.25
N SER A 33 -9.38 -1.09 -16.36
CA SER A 33 -8.81 -2.45 -16.36
C SER A 33 -7.31 -2.38 -16.09
N ASP A 34 -6.79 -3.36 -15.37
CA ASP A 34 -5.36 -3.57 -15.16
C ASP A 34 -4.54 -3.56 -16.46
N THR A 35 -5.03 -4.20 -17.53
CA THR A 35 -4.38 -4.26 -18.85
C THR A 35 -4.20 -2.88 -19.50
N ALA A 36 -5.08 -1.92 -19.21
CA ALA A 36 -4.96 -0.55 -19.69
C ALA A 36 -3.93 0.26 -18.89
N LEU A 37 -3.76 -0.08 -17.60
CA LEU A 37 -2.80 0.57 -16.71
C LEU A 37 -1.39 -0.02 -16.82
N ALA A 38 -1.27 -1.32 -17.11
CA ALA A 38 -0.01 -2.05 -17.09
C ALA A 38 1.11 -1.41 -17.94
N PRO A 39 0.86 -0.91 -19.18
CA PRO A 39 1.90 -0.25 -19.96
C PRO A 39 2.39 1.06 -19.32
N LEU A 40 1.49 1.83 -18.70
CA LEU A 40 1.84 3.09 -18.03
C LEU A 40 2.70 2.83 -16.80
N VAL A 41 2.31 1.84 -15.99
CA VAL A 41 3.07 1.44 -14.81
C VAL A 41 4.41 0.84 -15.21
N SER A 42 4.45 0.01 -16.25
CA SER A 42 5.71 -0.55 -16.77
C SER A 42 6.66 0.54 -17.26
N ALA A 43 6.15 1.57 -17.94
CA ALA A 43 6.97 2.69 -18.39
C ALA A 43 7.56 3.48 -17.21
N ALA A 44 6.74 3.77 -16.18
CA ALA A 44 7.16 4.45 -14.96
C ALA A 44 8.24 3.67 -14.18
N VAL A 45 8.07 2.36 -14.03
CA VAL A 45 9.07 1.51 -13.37
C VAL A 45 10.38 1.47 -14.18
N LYS A 46 10.31 1.34 -15.50
CA LYS A 46 11.51 1.31 -16.37
C LYS A 46 12.28 2.62 -16.39
N SER A 47 11.60 3.76 -16.29
CA SER A 47 12.25 5.06 -16.19
C SER A 47 12.79 5.37 -14.78
N GLY A 48 12.38 4.58 -13.78
CA GLY A 48 12.66 4.84 -12.36
C GLY A 48 11.77 5.93 -11.75
N ASP A 49 10.84 6.52 -12.52
CA ASP A 49 9.92 7.54 -12.05
C ASP A 49 8.62 6.91 -11.54
N VAL A 50 8.69 6.37 -10.32
CA VAL A 50 7.55 5.75 -9.63
C VAL A 50 6.73 6.75 -8.79
N GLY A 51 6.97 8.06 -8.97
CA GLY A 51 6.33 9.11 -8.16
C GLY A 51 4.80 9.09 -8.21
N ALA A 52 4.22 8.74 -9.37
CA ALA A 52 2.77 8.60 -9.51
C ALA A 52 2.19 7.46 -8.67
N LEU A 53 2.92 6.36 -8.49
CA LEU A 53 2.50 5.22 -7.66
C LEU A 53 2.58 5.56 -6.18
N ILE A 54 3.66 6.24 -5.77
CA ILE A 54 3.81 6.77 -4.41
C ILE A 54 2.67 7.75 -4.11
N GLY A 55 2.39 8.68 -5.03
CA GLY A 55 1.30 9.65 -4.89
C GLY A 55 -0.07 8.97 -4.77
N LEU A 56 -0.32 7.93 -5.56
CA LEU A 56 -1.55 7.14 -5.45
C LEU A 56 -1.66 6.44 -4.09
N GLY A 57 -0.61 5.76 -3.63
CA GLY A 57 -0.57 5.14 -2.31
C GLY A 57 -0.82 6.14 -1.20
N SER A 58 -0.15 7.30 -1.26
CA SER A 58 -0.33 8.39 -0.30
C SER A 58 -1.77 8.87 -0.25
N HIS A 59 -2.41 9.05 -1.41
CA HIS A 59 -3.82 9.43 -1.47
C HIS A 59 -4.74 8.40 -0.77
N LEU A 60 -4.54 7.10 -1.01
CA LEU A 60 -5.31 6.06 -0.32
C LEU A 60 -5.01 5.99 1.18
N GLY A 61 -3.78 6.28 1.60
CA GLY A 61 -3.41 6.34 3.02
C GLY A 61 -4.12 7.48 3.74
N THR A 62 -4.17 8.66 3.12
CA THR A 62 -4.95 9.80 3.62
C THR A 62 -6.45 9.47 3.68
N LEU A 63 -6.98 8.80 2.65
CA LEU A 63 -8.38 8.37 2.64
C LEU A 63 -8.67 7.36 3.76
N ALA A 64 -7.79 6.39 3.97
CA ALA A 64 -7.90 5.43 5.06
C ALA A 64 -7.91 6.13 6.42
N LYS A 65 -7.01 7.08 6.65
CA LYS A 65 -7.03 7.92 7.87
C LYS A 65 -8.34 8.67 8.05
N ALA A 66 -8.77 9.38 7.01
CA ALA A 66 -9.97 10.21 7.07
C ALA A 66 -11.25 9.39 7.31
N SER A 67 -11.26 8.13 6.86
CA SER A 67 -12.42 7.23 6.97
C SER A 67 -12.47 6.42 8.26
N LEU A 68 -11.45 6.48 9.13
CA LEU A 68 -11.47 5.81 10.45
C LEU A 68 -12.60 6.34 11.35
N GLY A 69 -13.05 7.59 11.17
CA GLY A 69 -14.17 8.19 11.90
C GLY A 69 -13.96 8.39 13.42
N ALA A 70 -12.87 7.83 13.97
CA ALA A 70 -12.40 7.99 15.33
C ALA A 70 -11.05 8.72 15.34
N ASP A 71 -10.68 9.27 16.50
CA ASP A 71 -9.33 9.79 16.71
C ASP A 71 -8.31 8.64 16.47
N PRO A 72 -7.35 8.78 15.54
CA PRO A 72 -6.32 7.78 15.30
C PRO A 72 -5.57 7.37 16.57
N VAL A 73 -5.45 8.29 17.55
CA VAL A 73 -4.81 8.04 18.85
C VAL A 73 -5.65 7.12 19.75
N ALA A 74 -6.97 7.06 19.53
CA ALA A 74 -7.89 6.19 20.25
C ALA A 74 -8.03 4.79 19.62
N THR A 75 -7.41 4.55 18.45
CA THR A 75 -7.49 3.29 17.71
C THR A 75 -6.16 2.53 17.83
N THR A 76 -6.20 1.21 17.97
CA THR A 76 -4.96 0.42 18.00
C THR A 76 -4.28 0.42 16.62
N PRO A 77 -2.95 0.23 16.55
CA PRO A 77 -2.24 0.08 15.27
C PRO A 77 -2.88 -0.98 14.37
N GLU A 78 -3.29 -2.11 14.92
CA GLU A 78 -3.96 -3.19 14.18
C GLU A 78 -5.29 -2.74 13.58
N GLY A 79 -6.07 -1.93 14.31
CA GLY A 79 -7.32 -1.37 13.80
C GLY A 79 -7.09 -0.42 12.62
N VAL A 80 -6.07 0.42 12.70
CA VAL A 80 -5.67 1.33 11.60
C VAL A 80 -5.25 0.53 10.36
N LEU A 81 -4.43 -0.51 10.55
CA LEU A 81 -3.95 -1.36 9.45
C LEU A 81 -5.06 -2.20 8.83
N ALA A 82 -5.99 -2.72 9.63
CA ALA A 82 -7.18 -3.44 9.14
C ALA A 82 -8.07 -2.54 8.27
N HIS A 83 -8.26 -1.29 8.70
CA HIS A 83 -9.02 -0.31 7.94
C HIS A 83 -8.32 0.08 6.62
N ALA A 84 -7.00 0.30 6.67
CA ALA A 84 -6.20 0.54 5.47
C ALA A 84 -6.30 -0.62 4.47
N SER A 85 -6.23 -1.88 4.95
CA SER A 85 -6.42 -3.07 4.11
C SER A 85 -7.80 -3.07 3.42
N SER A 86 -8.84 -2.63 4.12
CA SER A 86 -10.20 -2.53 3.57
C SER A 86 -10.31 -1.49 2.46
N VAL A 87 -9.69 -0.32 2.65
CA VAL A 87 -9.63 0.74 1.63
C VAL A 87 -8.82 0.28 0.41
N VAL A 88 -7.64 -0.30 0.61
CA VAL A 88 -6.79 -0.78 -0.49
C VAL A 88 -7.51 -1.86 -1.30
N SER A 89 -8.19 -2.80 -0.63
CA SER A 89 -8.99 -3.84 -1.28
C SER A 89 -10.13 -3.24 -2.11
N LEU A 90 -10.82 -2.23 -1.59
CA LEU A 90 -11.92 -1.56 -2.29
C LEU A 90 -11.46 -0.87 -3.59
N PHE A 91 -10.22 -0.40 -3.65
CA PHE A 91 -9.64 0.23 -4.84
C PHE A 91 -8.97 -0.77 -5.78
N GLY A 92 -9.12 -2.08 -5.53
CA GLY A 92 -8.64 -3.12 -6.44
C GLY A 92 -7.14 -3.38 -6.39
N TRP A 93 -6.45 -2.94 -5.33
CA TRP A 93 -5.01 -3.16 -5.14
C TRP A 93 -4.67 -4.49 -4.45
N GLY A 94 -5.67 -5.33 -4.19
CA GLY A 94 -5.53 -6.59 -3.49
C GLY A 94 -5.73 -6.45 -1.98
N LYS A 95 -5.52 -7.56 -1.27
CA LYS A 95 -5.70 -7.66 0.17
C LYS A 95 -4.35 -7.49 0.87
N LEU A 96 -4.24 -6.48 1.73
CA LEU A 96 -3.04 -6.28 2.55
C LEU A 96 -3.01 -7.24 3.73
N GLY A 97 -1.89 -7.93 3.88
CA GLY A 97 -1.50 -8.65 5.10
C GLY A 97 -0.31 -7.96 5.78
N PHE A 98 -0.23 -8.13 7.10
CA PHE A 98 0.82 -7.55 7.93
C PHE A 98 1.44 -8.65 8.79
N GLU A 99 2.78 -8.69 8.81
CA GLU A 99 3.54 -9.66 9.57
C GLU A 99 4.59 -8.93 10.41
N ARG A 100 4.64 -9.25 11.71
CA ARG A 100 5.67 -8.74 12.61
C ARG A 100 6.84 -9.72 12.67
N TRP A 101 8.03 -9.23 12.33
CA TRP A 101 9.29 -9.96 12.36
C TRP A 101 10.22 -9.30 13.39
N GLY A 102 10.02 -9.62 14.67
CA GLY A 102 10.69 -8.89 15.76
C GLY A 102 10.22 -7.43 15.80
N GLU A 103 11.14 -6.49 15.56
CA GLU A 103 10.84 -5.05 15.46
C GLU A 103 10.58 -4.59 14.02
N ALA A 104 10.72 -5.49 13.03
CA ALA A 104 10.43 -5.18 11.64
C ALA A 104 8.96 -5.48 11.29
N LEU A 105 8.41 -4.67 10.39
CA LEU A 105 7.11 -4.88 9.78
C LEU A 105 7.30 -5.33 8.33
N ALA A 106 6.70 -6.46 7.96
CA ALA A 106 6.59 -6.91 6.59
C ALA A 106 5.13 -6.91 6.14
N LEU A 107 4.91 -6.61 4.86
CA LEU A 107 3.60 -6.62 4.23
C LEU A 107 3.51 -7.75 3.20
N THR A 108 2.31 -8.26 3.01
CA THR A 108 1.94 -9.09 1.85
C THR A 108 0.79 -8.43 1.11
N VAL A 109 0.67 -8.69 -0.19
CA VAL A 109 -0.45 -8.21 -1.00
C VAL A 109 -1.00 -9.36 -1.84
N ASP A 110 -2.11 -9.95 -1.39
CA ASP A 110 -2.77 -11.03 -2.10
C ASP A 110 -3.68 -10.47 -3.20
N GLY A 111 -3.53 -10.97 -4.43
CA GLY A 111 -4.34 -10.51 -5.57
C GLY A 111 -4.02 -9.10 -6.03
N ALA A 112 -2.79 -8.62 -5.80
CA ALA A 112 -2.33 -7.35 -6.36
C ALA A 112 -2.40 -7.36 -7.89
N PRO A 113 -2.73 -6.22 -8.53
CA PRO A 113 -2.59 -6.09 -9.97
C PRO A 113 -1.16 -6.39 -10.42
N THR A 114 -1.02 -7.16 -11.51
CA THR A 114 0.29 -7.53 -12.03
C THR A 114 0.86 -6.40 -12.88
N PHE A 115 1.78 -5.61 -12.30
CA PHE A 115 2.42 -4.50 -12.96
C PHE A 115 3.94 -4.70 -13.10
N GLY A 116 4.35 -5.35 -14.18
CA GLY A 116 5.76 -5.63 -14.46
C GLY A 116 6.39 -6.64 -13.49
N ASP A 117 7.72 -6.73 -13.55
CA ASP A 117 8.49 -7.73 -12.79
C ASP A 117 8.99 -7.15 -11.46
N GLY A 118 9.12 -8.01 -10.44
CA GLY A 118 9.90 -7.70 -9.23
C GLY A 118 9.24 -6.80 -8.18
N GLY A 119 7.92 -6.62 -8.22
CA GLY A 119 7.16 -5.96 -7.15
C GLY A 119 7.42 -4.46 -6.97
N THR A 120 8.27 -3.83 -7.77
CA THR A 120 8.66 -2.42 -7.61
C THR A 120 7.46 -1.48 -7.62
N ALA A 121 6.49 -1.72 -8.52
CA ALA A 121 5.29 -0.88 -8.59
C ALA A 121 4.43 -0.96 -7.32
N VAL A 122 4.22 -2.18 -6.81
CA VAL A 122 3.48 -2.41 -5.57
C VAL A 122 4.25 -1.83 -4.37
N GLY A 123 5.58 -2.00 -4.32
CA GLY A 123 6.42 -1.41 -3.29
C GLY A 123 6.35 0.12 -3.26
N ALA A 124 6.36 0.78 -4.43
CA ALA A 124 6.19 2.23 -4.53
C ALA A 124 4.80 2.69 -4.07
N PHE A 125 3.75 1.96 -4.41
CA PHE A 125 2.41 2.21 -3.89
C PHE A 125 2.35 2.07 -2.36
N LEU A 126 2.88 0.98 -1.80
CA LEU A 126 2.90 0.73 -0.36
C LEU A 126 3.72 1.77 0.41
N THR A 127 4.82 2.24 -0.19
CA THR A 127 5.67 3.33 0.31
C THR A 127 4.85 4.60 0.57
N GLY A 128 4.06 5.04 -0.41
CA GLY A 128 3.18 6.19 -0.26
C GLY A 128 2.07 5.95 0.77
N LEU A 129 1.45 4.77 0.72
CA LEU A 129 0.38 4.37 1.64
C LEU A 129 0.82 4.43 3.09
N LEU A 130 1.92 3.76 3.43
CA LEU A 130 2.42 3.71 4.80
C LEU A 130 2.97 5.04 5.27
N SER A 131 3.61 5.80 4.38
CA SER A 131 4.08 7.14 4.74
C SER A 131 2.93 8.06 5.15
N ALA A 132 1.82 8.02 4.41
CA ALA A 132 0.61 8.77 4.74
C ALA A 132 -0.08 8.25 6.01
N LEU A 133 -0.13 6.93 6.22
CA LEU A 133 -0.70 6.33 7.44
C LEU A 133 0.12 6.64 8.69
N GLY A 134 1.45 6.65 8.59
CA GLY A 134 2.36 6.90 9.71
C GLY A 134 2.63 8.37 10.00
N ASP A 135 2.28 9.30 9.09
CA ASP A 135 2.78 10.68 9.08
C ASP A 135 4.32 10.76 9.19
N GLN A 136 4.99 9.72 8.70
CA GLN A 136 6.44 9.58 8.74
C GLN A 136 6.93 8.93 7.44
N PRO A 137 8.03 9.40 6.85
CA PRO A 137 8.61 8.77 5.67
C PRO A 137 8.97 7.30 5.93
N ALA A 138 8.46 6.41 5.08
CA ALA A 138 8.81 5.01 5.05
C ALA A 138 9.10 4.59 3.62
N ASP A 139 9.88 3.54 3.42
CA ASP A 139 10.06 2.86 2.15
C ASP A 139 9.62 1.39 2.29
N CYS A 140 9.00 0.85 1.24
CA CYS A 140 8.58 -0.54 1.18
C CYS A 140 9.39 -1.28 0.11
N VAL A 141 10.36 -2.10 0.56
CA VAL A 141 11.29 -2.81 -0.33
C VAL A 141 10.79 -4.24 -0.59
N PRO A 142 10.64 -4.67 -1.87
CA PRO A 142 10.26 -6.05 -2.17
C PRO A 142 11.37 -7.04 -1.78
N VAL A 143 10.98 -8.10 -1.07
CA VAL A 143 11.83 -9.23 -0.62
C VAL A 143 11.05 -10.53 -0.85
N GLY A 144 11.26 -11.16 -2.01
CA GLY A 144 10.41 -12.27 -2.46
C GLY A 144 8.95 -11.82 -2.61
N GLU A 145 8.02 -12.55 -1.98
CA GLU A 145 6.58 -12.24 -1.98
C GLU A 145 6.16 -11.18 -0.94
N ARG A 146 7.12 -10.64 -0.18
CA ARG A 146 6.88 -9.68 0.91
C ARG A 146 7.43 -8.30 0.58
N PHE A 147 6.95 -7.30 1.30
CA PHE A 147 7.50 -5.95 1.27
C PHE A 147 7.95 -5.56 2.68
N LEU A 148 9.25 -5.31 2.86
CA LEU A 148 9.79 -4.90 4.14
C LEU A 148 9.65 -3.39 4.30
N VAL A 149 9.07 -2.96 5.42
CA VAL A 149 8.94 -1.55 5.77
C VAL A 149 10.21 -1.08 6.45
N VAL A 150 10.84 -0.06 5.88
CA VAL A 150 12.13 0.47 6.34
C VAL A 150 12.13 1.99 6.33
N SER A 151 13.09 2.60 7.02
CA SER A 151 13.33 4.04 6.87
C SER A 151 13.96 4.32 5.50
N PRO A 152 13.79 5.53 4.94
CA PRO A 152 14.41 5.89 3.68
C PRO A 152 15.94 5.77 3.66
N GLN A 153 16.57 5.94 4.83
CA GLN A 153 18.02 5.80 4.99
C GLN A 153 18.51 4.36 4.83
N ALA A 154 17.68 3.37 5.18
CA ALA A 154 18.01 1.96 5.10
C ALA A 154 17.58 1.31 3.77
N ALA A 155 16.74 1.98 2.97
CA ALA A 155 16.10 1.42 1.79
C ALA A 155 17.10 0.90 0.74
N ASP A 156 18.12 1.69 0.41
CA ASP A 156 19.13 1.29 -0.60
C ASP A 156 19.94 0.08 -0.14
N GLN A 157 20.30 0.02 1.14
CA GLN A 157 21.03 -1.10 1.72
C GLN A 157 20.19 -2.38 1.69
N VAL A 158 18.93 -2.30 2.12
CA VAL A 158 18.00 -3.43 2.12
C VAL A 158 17.70 -3.91 0.71
N ARG A 159 17.54 -2.99 -0.25
CA ARG A 159 17.37 -3.35 -1.67
C ARG A 159 18.60 -4.08 -2.22
N GLY A 160 19.80 -3.68 -1.80
CA GLY A 160 21.04 -4.38 -2.13
C GLY A 160 21.08 -5.82 -1.59
N TRP A 161 20.66 -6.04 -0.34
CA TRP A 161 20.59 -7.38 0.25
C TRP A 161 19.53 -8.26 -0.43
N ALA A 162 18.33 -7.72 -0.68
CA ALA A 162 17.26 -8.42 -1.37
C ALA A 162 17.67 -8.81 -2.81
N ALA A 163 18.35 -7.91 -3.53
CA ALA A 163 18.90 -8.21 -4.86
C ALA A 163 20.02 -9.27 -4.80
N GLY A 164 20.72 -9.39 -3.67
CA GLY A 164 21.69 -10.45 -3.40
C GLY A 164 21.06 -11.80 -3.04
N GLY A 165 19.73 -11.87 -2.90
CA GLY A 165 18.99 -13.10 -2.57
C GLY A 165 18.77 -13.33 -1.08
N ASP A 166 19.08 -12.36 -0.22
CA ASP A 166 18.77 -12.46 1.22
C ASP A 166 17.24 -12.44 1.42
N ASP A 167 16.75 -13.32 2.31
CA ASP A 167 15.34 -13.39 2.68
C ASP A 167 14.98 -12.45 3.85
N VAL A 168 13.68 -12.33 4.17
CA VAL A 168 13.20 -11.45 5.25
C VAL A 168 13.89 -11.75 6.60
N PRO A 169 13.95 -13.01 7.10
CA PRO A 169 14.67 -13.32 8.33
C PRO A 169 16.13 -12.85 8.32
N THR A 170 16.86 -13.09 7.23
CA THR A 170 18.27 -12.71 7.10
C THR A 170 18.45 -11.21 7.13
N ILE A 171 17.63 -10.47 6.37
CA ILE A 171 17.66 -9.01 6.32
C ILE A 171 17.35 -8.41 7.69
N VAL A 172 16.30 -8.87 8.35
CA VAL A 172 15.91 -8.41 9.69
C VAL A 172 17.03 -8.67 10.70
N GLY A 173 17.66 -9.85 10.64
CA GLY A 173 18.81 -10.19 11.48
C GLY A 173 19.99 -9.22 11.29
N ARG A 174 20.26 -8.75 10.06
CA ARG A 174 21.33 -7.78 9.79
C ARG A 174 21.00 -6.37 10.29
N MET A 175 19.74 -5.96 10.19
CA MET A 175 19.30 -4.66 10.70
C MET A 175 19.41 -4.57 12.22
N GLY A 176 19.01 -5.62 12.93
CA GLY A 176 19.07 -5.67 14.41
C GLY A 176 20.49 -5.71 14.99
N VAL A 177 21.51 -5.98 14.17
CA VAL A 177 22.93 -5.92 14.57
C VAL A 177 23.53 -4.52 14.37
N SER A 178 22.85 -3.64 13.63
CA SER A 178 23.34 -2.30 13.24
C SER A 178 22.73 -1.14 14.04
N SER A 179 21.82 -1.44 14.98
CA SER A 179 21.11 -0.48 15.85
C SER A 179 21.71 -0.40 17.25
#